data_AF-R4MGX0-F1
#
_entry.id   AF-R4MGX0-F1
#
_cell.length_a   1.000
_cell.length_b   1.000
_cell.length_c   1.000
_cell.angle_alpha   90.00
_cell.angle_beta   90.00
_cell.angle_gamma   90.00
#
_symmetry.space_group_name_H-M   'P 1'
#
loop_
_entity.id
_entity.type
_entity.pdbx_description
1 polymer ?
#
loop_
_entity_poly.entity_id
_entity_poly.type
_entity_poly.pdbx_seq_one_letter_code
_entity_poly.pdbx_strand_id
1 'polypeptide(L)'
;MTYPDPPQTGLSDFTPSLGELALEDRSALRRVAGLSTELADVSEVEYRQLRLERVVLVGVWTEGSAADNRASLAELAALAETAGSQVLEGLIQRRDKPDPSTYIGSGKAAELREVIVATGADTVICDGELSPAQLTALEKAVQVKVIDRTALILDIFAQHATSREGKAQVSLAQMEYMLPRLRGWGESMSRQAGGRAGGSGGGVGLRGPGETKIETDRRRIRELRPSYGATSGP
;
A
#
# COMPACT_ATOMS: atom_id res chain seq x y z
N MET A 1 49.11 38.25 60.06
CA MET A 1 47.86 37.68 59.52
C MET A 1 47.59 38.44 58.24
N THR A 2 48.00 37.85 57.12
CA THR A 2 48.19 38.51 55.83
C THR A 2 46.94 38.29 55.00
N TYR A 3 46.22 39.34 54.65
CA TYR A 3 45.25 39.31 53.56
C TYR A 3 45.91 39.96 52.34
N PRO A 4 46.25 39.19 51.30
CA PRO A 4 46.62 39.76 50.02
C PRO A 4 45.36 40.37 49.36
N ASP A 5 45.55 41.50 48.68
CA ASP A 5 44.52 42.09 47.83
C ASP A 5 44.05 41.07 46.78
N PRO A 6 42.72 40.95 46.55
CA PRO A 6 42.22 40.13 45.46
C PRO A 6 42.69 40.72 44.11
N PRO A 7 43.15 39.88 43.18
CA PRO A 7 43.63 40.33 41.88
C PRO A 7 42.50 41.03 41.12
N GLN A 8 42.83 42.14 40.45
CA GLN A 8 41.96 42.81 39.49
C GLN A 8 41.65 41.82 38.36
N THR A 9 40.49 41.17 38.42
CA THR A 9 39.91 40.45 37.29
C THR A 9 39.43 41.49 36.30
N GLY A 10 40.33 41.91 35.40
CA GLY A 10 39.92 42.56 34.16
C GLY A 10 38.94 41.63 33.46
N LEU A 11 37.68 42.05 33.36
CA LEU A 11 36.76 41.54 32.37
C LEU A 11 37.40 41.82 31.01
N SER A 12 38.13 40.86 30.48
CA SER A 12 38.26 40.76 29.03
C SER A 12 36.86 40.46 28.54
N ASP A 13 36.18 41.50 28.05
CA ASP A 13 35.01 41.41 27.18
C ASP A 13 35.36 40.44 26.05
N PHE A 14 35.05 39.16 26.26
CA PHE A 14 35.11 38.17 25.20
C PHE A 14 33.85 38.40 24.37
N THR A 15 33.86 39.45 23.55
CA THR A 15 32.96 39.53 22.41
C THR A 15 33.50 38.52 21.40
N PRO A 16 32.86 37.36 21.23
CA PRO A 16 33.34 36.38 20.26
C PRO A 16 33.36 37.07 18.89
N SER A 17 34.46 36.89 18.17
CA SER A 17 34.60 37.48 16.84
C SER A 17 33.53 36.93 15.90
N LEU A 18 33.13 37.70 14.88
CA LEU A 18 32.19 37.25 13.83
C LEU A 18 32.58 35.91 13.18
N GLY A 19 33.87 35.54 13.22
CA GLY A 19 34.36 34.24 12.77
C GLY A 19 34.17 33.11 13.79
N GLU A 20 34.25 33.39 15.09
CA GLU A 20 34.01 32.42 16.16
C GLU A 20 32.52 32.11 16.34
N LEU A 21 31.64 33.12 16.17
CA LEU A 21 30.18 32.92 16.10
C LEU A 21 29.78 32.04 14.90
N ALA A 22 30.48 32.17 13.76
CA ALA A 22 30.25 31.33 12.58
C ALA A 22 30.77 29.88 12.74
N LEU A 23 31.78 29.67 13.59
CA LEU A 23 32.30 28.35 13.95
C LEU A 23 31.41 27.66 15.01
N GLU A 24 30.78 28.41 15.90
CA GLU A 24 29.71 27.92 16.79
C GLU A 24 28.46 27.54 15.99
N ASP A 25 28.00 28.36 15.04
CA ASP A 25 26.86 28.01 14.17
C ASP A 25 27.13 26.79 13.30
N ARG A 26 28.39 26.55 12.87
CA ARG A 26 28.78 25.34 12.13
C ARG A 26 28.89 24.09 13.00
N SER A 27 29.18 24.23 14.29
CA SER A 27 29.31 23.11 15.24
C SER A 27 28.04 22.85 16.06
N ALA A 28 27.05 23.75 15.99
CA ALA A 28 25.74 23.64 16.63
C ALA A 28 24.66 22.94 15.76
N LEU A 29 25.04 22.06 14.83
CA LEU A 29 24.13 21.02 14.33
C LEU A 29 23.96 19.95 15.41
N ARG A 30 23.29 20.33 16.50
CA ARG A 30 22.78 19.42 17.52
C ARG A 30 21.77 18.51 16.81
N ARG A 31 22.17 17.27 16.57
CA ARG A 31 21.33 16.18 16.08
C ARG A 31 20.01 16.21 16.84
N VAL A 32 18.93 16.66 16.19
CA VAL A 32 17.58 16.52 16.73
C VAL A 32 17.28 15.03 16.66
N ALA A 33 17.34 14.35 17.80
CA ALA A 33 16.85 12.99 17.93
C ALA A 33 15.37 12.99 17.51
N GLY A 34 15.10 12.49 16.30
CA GLY A 34 13.75 12.49 15.70
C GLY A 34 13.69 12.86 14.21
N LEU A 35 14.74 13.45 13.63
CA LEU A 35 14.85 13.64 12.18
C LEU A 35 15.88 12.66 11.61
N SER A 36 15.55 11.37 11.67
CA SER A 36 16.26 10.37 10.91
C SER A 36 15.88 10.52 9.44
N THR A 37 16.64 11.31 8.70
CA THR A 37 16.82 11.10 7.26
C THR A 37 17.78 9.94 7.06
N GLU A 38 17.39 8.77 7.54
CA GLU A 38 17.83 7.55 6.90
C GLU A 38 16.85 7.36 5.74
N LEU A 39 17.37 7.52 4.53
CA LEU A 39 16.77 6.89 3.37
C LEU A 39 16.65 5.39 3.68
N ALA A 40 15.53 5.01 4.29
CA ALA A 40 14.92 3.74 3.98
C ALA A 40 14.30 3.89 2.59
N ASP A 41 15.15 4.00 1.58
CA ASP A 41 14.91 3.33 0.30
C ASP A 41 15.13 1.83 0.55
N VAL A 42 14.43 1.31 1.55
CA VAL A 42 14.21 -0.11 1.70
C VAL A 42 13.08 -0.34 0.73
N SER A 43 13.43 -0.88 -0.43
CA SER A 43 12.47 -1.42 -1.36
C SER A 43 11.31 -2.06 -0.57
N GLU A 44 10.07 -1.65 -0.86
CA GLU A 44 8.85 -2.26 -0.29
C GLU A 44 8.79 -3.79 -0.51
N VAL A 45 9.75 -4.32 -1.27
CA VAL A 45 9.96 -5.71 -1.65
C VAL A 45 10.60 -6.54 -0.53
N GLU A 46 11.47 -6.00 0.34
CA GLU A 46 12.19 -6.84 1.33
C GLU A 46 11.47 -7.04 2.68
N TYR A 47 10.50 -6.20 3.06
CA TYR A 47 9.72 -6.41 4.29
C TYR A 47 8.49 -7.33 4.13
N ARG A 48 8.23 -7.88 2.94
CA ARG A 48 7.25 -8.97 2.76
C ARG A 48 7.74 -10.32 3.29
N GLN A 49 8.98 -10.41 3.78
CA GLN A 49 9.50 -11.65 4.35
C GLN A 49 8.79 -12.00 5.67
N LEU A 50 7.89 -12.99 5.58
CA LEU A 50 7.37 -13.84 6.66
C LEU A 50 6.34 -13.26 7.65
N ARG A 51 5.44 -12.39 7.21
CA ARG A 51 4.12 -12.35 7.87
C ARG A 51 3.21 -13.35 7.17
N LEU A 52 2.89 -14.45 7.86
CA LEU A 52 1.75 -15.30 7.50
C LEU A 52 0.52 -14.40 7.49
N GLU A 53 0.02 -14.04 6.30
CA GLU A 53 -1.25 -13.31 6.21
C GLU A 53 -2.35 -14.21 6.76
N ARG A 54 -3.18 -13.68 7.65
CA ARG A 54 -4.28 -14.40 8.27
C ARG A 54 -5.52 -14.13 7.45
N VAL A 55 -5.96 -15.11 6.68
CA VAL A 55 -6.91 -14.88 5.59
C VAL A 55 -8.28 -15.48 5.85
N VAL A 56 -9.31 -14.78 5.39
CA VAL A 56 -10.65 -15.33 5.23
C VAL A 56 -10.97 -15.45 3.75
N LEU A 57 -11.46 -16.61 3.34
CA LEU A 57 -11.82 -16.88 1.96
C LEU A 57 -13.29 -16.56 1.70
N VAL A 58 -13.59 -16.06 0.51
CA VAL A 58 -14.95 -15.67 0.11
C VAL A 58 -15.24 -16.18 -1.29
N GLY A 59 -16.24 -17.06 -1.42
CA GLY A 59 -16.72 -17.56 -2.70
C GLY A 59 -18.15 -17.10 -2.99
N VAL A 60 -18.39 -16.59 -4.21
CA VAL A 60 -19.74 -16.40 -4.75
C VAL A 60 -20.00 -17.47 -5.80
N TRP A 61 -21.03 -18.26 -5.53
CA TRP A 61 -21.49 -19.34 -6.39
C TRP A 61 -22.69 -18.86 -7.22
N THR A 62 -22.56 -18.82 -8.54
CA THR A 62 -23.66 -18.52 -9.48
C THR A 62 -24.31 -19.76 -10.09
N GLU A 63 -23.50 -20.75 -10.47
CA GLU A 63 -23.94 -21.96 -11.18
C GLU A 63 -23.23 -23.22 -10.66
N GLY A 64 -23.76 -24.40 -10.98
CA GLY A 64 -23.23 -25.68 -10.51
C GLY A 64 -23.80 -26.11 -9.16
N SER A 65 -23.19 -27.09 -8.51
CA SER A 65 -23.64 -27.64 -7.23
C SER A 65 -22.93 -27.03 -6.03
N ALA A 66 -23.50 -27.22 -4.84
CA ALA A 66 -22.86 -26.84 -3.59
C ALA A 66 -21.54 -27.62 -3.33
N ALA A 67 -21.41 -28.82 -3.91
CA ALA A 67 -20.19 -29.62 -3.80
C ALA A 67 -19.05 -29.02 -4.63
N ASP A 68 -19.35 -28.58 -5.86
CA ASP A 68 -18.36 -27.96 -6.76
C ASP A 68 -17.78 -26.68 -6.15
N ASN A 69 -18.63 -25.88 -5.48
CA ASN A 69 -18.18 -24.65 -4.85
C ASN A 69 -17.35 -24.87 -3.59
N ARG A 70 -17.66 -25.92 -2.81
CA ARG A 70 -16.77 -26.32 -1.70
C ARG A 70 -15.42 -26.80 -2.21
N ALA A 71 -15.40 -27.50 -3.35
CA ALA A 71 -14.15 -27.91 -3.99
C ALA A 71 -13.35 -26.70 -4.50
N SER A 72 -13.99 -25.71 -5.13
CA SER A 72 -13.35 -24.45 -5.54
C SER A 72 -12.74 -23.72 -4.34
N LEU A 73 -13.49 -23.59 -3.23
CA LEU A 73 -12.99 -22.91 -2.04
C LEU A 73 -11.82 -23.67 -1.38
N ALA A 74 -11.85 -25.01 -1.40
CA ALA A 74 -10.74 -25.83 -0.92
C ALA A 74 -9.49 -25.68 -1.79
N GLU A 75 -9.65 -25.55 -3.10
CA GLU A 75 -8.55 -25.25 -4.03
C GLU A 75 -7.99 -23.84 -3.79
N LEU A 76 -8.85 -22.83 -3.60
CA LEU A 76 -8.43 -21.48 -3.20
C LEU A 76 -7.67 -21.48 -1.88
N ALA A 77 -8.08 -22.30 -0.91
CA ALA A 77 -7.36 -22.46 0.35
C ALA A 77 -5.95 -23.02 0.13
N ALA A 78 -5.81 -24.06 -0.68
CA ALA A 78 -4.51 -24.63 -1.02
C ALA A 78 -3.59 -23.63 -1.74
N LEU A 79 -4.15 -22.78 -2.63
CA LEU A 79 -3.40 -21.69 -3.25
C LEU A 79 -2.94 -20.65 -2.22
N ALA A 80 -3.82 -20.24 -1.30
CA ALA A 80 -3.49 -19.27 -0.25
C ALA A 80 -2.38 -19.80 0.66
N GLU A 81 -2.45 -21.07 1.06
CA GLU A 81 -1.41 -21.75 1.84
C GLU A 81 -0.09 -21.83 1.07
N THR A 82 -0.14 -22.12 -0.24
CA THR A 82 1.04 -22.12 -1.12
C THR A 82 1.69 -20.74 -1.19
N ALA A 83 0.89 -19.67 -1.14
CA ALA A 83 1.38 -18.29 -1.08
C ALA A 83 1.93 -17.88 0.31
N GLY A 84 1.87 -18.77 1.31
CA GLY A 84 2.32 -18.51 2.67
C GLY A 84 1.27 -17.85 3.57
N SER A 85 -0.02 -18.01 3.27
CA SER A 85 -1.12 -17.51 4.10
C SER A 85 -1.65 -18.58 5.06
N GLN A 86 -2.17 -18.15 6.22
CA GLN A 86 -2.93 -18.98 7.13
C GLN A 86 -4.43 -18.76 6.91
N VAL A 87 -5.12 -19.76 6.38
CA VAL A 87 -6.59 -19.72 6.21
C VAL A 87 -7.28 -19.92 7.54
N LEU A 88 -8.06 -18.93 7.99
CA LEU A 88 -8.80 -18.98 9.26
C LEU A 88 -10.24 -19.45 9.06
N GLU A 89 -10.89 -18.98 7.99
CA GLU A 89 -12.30 -19.28 7.74
C GLU A 89 -12.65 -19.11 6.25
N GLY A 90 -13.78 -19.67 5.83
CA GLY A 90 -14.28 -19.58 4.46
C GLY A 90 -15.78 -19.35 4.42
N LEU A 91 -16.21 -18.32 3.68
CA LEU A 91 -17.62 -17.97 3.50
C LEU A 91 -18.02 -18.26 2.06
N ILE A 92 -19.14 -18.97 1.88
CA ILE A 92 -19.75 -19.21 0.57
C ILE A 92 -21.13 -18.56 0.54
N GLN A 93 -21.44 -17.90 -0.57
CA GLN A 93 -22.78 -17.37 -0.81
C GLN A 93 -23.28 -17.76 -2.19
N ARG A 94 -24.50 -18.29 -2.24
CA ARG A 94 -25.22 -18.51 -3.51
C ARG A 94 -25.89 -17.22 -3.95
N ARG A 95 -25.69 -16.82 -5.21
CA ARG A 95 -26.33 -15.64 -5.84
C ARG A 95 -26.50 -15.88 -7.33
N ASP A 96 -27.52 -15.31 -7.97
CA ASP A 96 -27.63 -15.42 -9.44
C ASP A 96 -26.48 -14.71 -10.17
N LYS A 97 -25.99 -13.62 -9.60
CA LYS A 97 -24.81 -12.88 -10.06
C LYS A 97 -24.08 -12.20 -8.90
N PRO A 98 -22.77 -11.96 -9.02
CA PRO A 98 -22.04 -11.14 -8.05
C PRO A 98 -22.67 -9.76 -7.89
N ASP A 99 -22.64 -9.24 -6.67
CA ASP A 99 -23.09 -7.89 -6.39
C ASP A 99 -22.19 -6.86 -7.09
N PRO A 100 -22.73 -5.90 -7.85
CA PRO A 100 -21.92 -4.95 -8.61
C PRO A 100 -21.12 -4.00 -7.71
N SER A 101 -21.51 -3.83 -6.44
CA SER A 101 -20.80 -2.95 -5.51
C SER A 101 -19.79 -3.69 -4.67
N THR A 102 -20.09 -4.86 -4.11
CA THR A 102 -19.26 -5.49 -3.06
C THR A 102 -18.95 -6.95 -3.33
N TYR A 103 -19.29 -7.46 -4.52
CA TYR A 103 -19.18 -8.88 -4.91
C TYR A 103 -20.16 -9.81 -4.15
N ILE A 104 -20.26 -9.70 -2.82
CA ILE A 104 -21.14 -10.50 -1.94
C ILE A 104 -22.43 -9.78 -1.48
N GLY A 105 -22.52 -8.46 -1.69
CA GLY A 105 -23.63 -7.63 -1.20
C GLY A 105 -23.39 -7.10 0.22
N SER A 106 -24.04 -5.99 0.55
CA SER A 106 -23.78 -5.23 1.79
C SER A 106 -24.05 -6.01 3.07
N GLY A 107 -25.13 -6.79 3.13
CA GLY A 107 -25.45 -7.62 4.30
C GLY A 107 -24.37 -8.66 4.57
N LYS A 108 -23.95 -9.38 3.52
CA LYS A 108 -22.90 -10.40 3.65
C LYS A 108 -21.53 -9.79 3.93
N ALA A 109 -21.25 -8.59 3.43
CA ALA A 109 -20.03 -7.85 3.77
C ALA A 109 -19.99 -7.44 5.25
N ALA A 110 -21.13 -7.11 5.86
CA ALA A 110 -21.21 -6.87 7.30
C ALA A 110 -20.96 -8.15 8.12
N GLU A 111 -21.58 -9.27 7.74
CA GLU A 111 -21.29 -10.57 8.38
C GLU A 111 -19.80 -10.95 8.24
N LEU A 112 -19.22 -10.75 7.06
CA LEU A 112 -17.80 -11.00 6.82
C LEU A 112 -16.93 -10.13 7.73
N ARG A 113 -17.30 -8.87 7.96
CA ARG A 113 -16.60 -8.00 8.90
C ARG A 113 -16.62 -8.56 10.32
N GLU A 114 -17.75 -9.07 10.77
CA GLU A 114 -17.85 -9.69 12.10
C GLU A 114 -16.93 -10.90 12.23
N VAL A 115 -16.90 -11.76 11.20
CA VAL A 115 -15.98 -12.90 11.13
C VAL A 115 -14.52 -12.44 11.19
N ILE A 116 -14.15 -11.41 10.43
CA ILE A 116 -12.79 -10.87 10.43
C ILE A 116 -12.39 -10.36 11.82
N VAL A 117 -13.28 -9.65 12.51
CA VAL A 117 -13.02 -9.16 13.88
C VAL A 117 -12.89 -10.32 14.86
N ALA A 118 -13.76 -11.34 14.76
CA ALA A 118 -13.75 -12.49 15.65
C ALA A 118 -12.51 -13.38 15.46
N THR A 119 -12.11 -13.60 14.21
CA THR A 119 -10.97 -14.46 13.84
C THR A 119 -9.64 -13.70 13.95
N GLY A 120 -9.64 -12.38 13.78
CA GLY A 120 -8.45 -11.54 13.69
C GLY A 120 -7.72 -11.64 12.34
N ALA A 121 -8.45 -11.96 11.27
CA ALA A 121 -7.92 -11.94 9.91
C ALA A 121 -7.48 -10.53 9.49
N ASP A 122 -6.43 -10.42 8.67
CA ASP A 122 -5.92 -9.16 8.14
C ASP A 122 -6.04 -9.04 6.60
N THR A 123 -6.44 -10.12 5.93
CA THR A 123 -6.71 -10.14 4.48
C THR A 123 -7.96 -10.97 4.17
N VAL A 124 -8.73 -10.55 3.15
CA VAL A 124 -9.78 -11.34 2.51
C VAL A 124 -9.34 -11.75 1.11
N ILE A 125 -9.54 -13.02 0.78
CA ILE A 125 -9.29 -13.54 -0.57
C ILE A 125 -10.63 -13.93 -1.21
N CYS A 126 -10.96 -13.30 -2.33
CA CYS A 126 -12.15 -13.62 -3.11
C CYS A 126 -11.85 -14.60 -4.24
N ASP A 127 -12.71 -15.61 -4.41
CA ASP A 127 -12.56 -16.67 -5.41
C ASP A 127 -12.71 -16.18 -6.86
N GLY A 128 -13.60 -15.21 -7.08
CA GLY A 128 -13.82 -14.58 -8.38
C GLY A 128 -12.98 -13.34 -8.59
N GLU A 129 -12.85 -12.91 -9.84
CA GLU A 129 -12.22 -11.63 -10.17
C GLU A 129 -13.09 -10.45 -9.76
N LEU A 130 -12.49 -9.49 -9.06
CA LEU A 130 -13.18 -8.30 -8.60
C LEU A 130 -12.88 -7.16 -9.56
N SER A 131 -13.91 -6.41 -9.97
CA SER A 131 -13.69 -5.10 -10.59
C SER A 131 -13.00 -4.13 -9.61
N PRO A 132 -12.31 -3.08 -10.09
CA PRO A 132 -11.70 -2.08 -9.22
C PRO A 132 -12.68 -1.43 -8.23
N ALA A 133 -13.92 -1.21 -8.66
CA ALA A 133 -14.99 -0.66 -7.83
C ALA A 133 -15.41 -1.65 -6.72
N GLN A 134 -15.57 -2.93 -7.06
CA GLN A 134 -15.91 -3.97 -6.08
C GLN A 134 -14.83 -4.14 -5.02
N LEU A 135 -13.55 -4.15 -5.44
CA LEU A 135 -12.40 -4.25 -4.54
C LEU A 135 -12.43 -3.09 -3.53
N THR A 136 -12.49 -1.85 -4.03
CA THR A 136 -12.49 -0.64 -3.18
C THR A 136 -13.67 -0.62 -2.20
N ALA A 137 -14.87 -0.96 -2.68
CA ALA A 137 -16.07 -0.95 -1.86
C ALA A 137 -16.08 -2.08 -0.83
N LEU A 138 -15.59 -3.28 -1.18
CA LEU A 138 -15.46 -4.39 -0.25
C LEU A 138 -14.40 -4.08 0.81
N GLU A 139 -13.21 -3.60 0.44
CA GLU A 139 -12.18 -3.13 1.39
C GLU A 139 -12.74 -2.10 2.37
N LYS A 140 -13.52 -1.14 1.87
CA LYS A 140 -14.17 -0.15 2.73
C LYS A 140 -15.20 -0.77 3.68
N ALA A 141 -15.91 -1.81 3.27
CA ALA A 141 -16.87 -2.50 4.14
C ALA A 141 -16.16 -3.34 5.22
N VAL A 142 -15.13 -4.10 4.84
CA VAL A 142 -14.45 -5.05 5.73
C VAL A 142 -13.28 -4.46 6.51
N GLN A 143 -12.76 -3.30 6.12
CA GLN A 143 -11.64 -2.58 6.76
C GLN A 143 -10.34 -3.39 6.88
N VAL A 144 -10.14 -4.35 5.97
CA VAL A 144 -8.90 -5.12 5.81
C VAL A 144 -8.57 -5.21 4.32
N LYS A 145 -7.36 -5.65 3.99
CA LYS A 145 -6.90 -5.83 2.61
C LYS A 145 -7.81 -6.84 1.90
N VAL A 146 -8.20 -6.55 0.66
CA VAL A 146 -8.95 -7.51 -0.17
C VAL A 146 -8.15 -7.80 -1.43
N ILE A 147 -7.95 -9.08 -1.72
CA ILE A 147 -7.39 -9.55 -2.98
C ILE A 147 -8.36 -10.50 -3.66
N ASP A 148 -8.26 -10.60 -4.99
CA ASP A 148 -8.96 -11.62 -5.76
C ASP A 148 -8.02 -12.78 -6.13
N ARG A 149 -8.59 -13.84 -6.71
CA ARG A 149 -7.85 -15.01 -7.17
C ARG A 149 -6.70 -14.64 -8.11
N THR A 150 -6.90 -13.67 -9.00
CA THR A 150 -5.88 -13.24 -9.96
C THR A 150 -4.67 -12.62 -9.25
N ALA A 151 -4.90 -11.75 -8.26
CA ALA A 151 -3.81 -11.22 -7.43
C ALA A 151 -3.05 -12.32 -6.67
N LEU A 152 -3.78 -13.29 -6.08
CA LEU A 152 -3.17 -14.42 -5.37
C LEU A 152 -2.26 -15.25 -6.30
N ILE A 153 -2.74 -15.57 -7.50
CA ILE A 153 -1.96 -16.34 -8.48
C ILE A 153 -0.69 -15.57 -8.89
N LEU A 154 -0.79 -14.26 -9.11
CA LEU A 154 0.37 -13.42 -9.44
C LEU A 154 1.39 -13.39 -8.29
N ASP A 155 0.93 -13.34 -7.04
CA ASP A 155 1.82 -13.40 -5.86
C ASP A 155 2.54 -14.76 -5.77
N ILE A 156 1.84 -15.88 -6.03
CA ILE A 156 2.46 -17.22 -6.11
C ILE A 156 3.52 -17.25 -7.21
N PHE A 157 3.22 -16.76 -8.41
CA PHE A 157 4.20 -16.73 -9.49
C PHE A 157 5.40 -15.85 -9.16
N ALA A 158 5.20 -14.74 -8.46
CA ALA A 158 6.29 -13.86 -8.04
C ALA A 158 7.24 -14.57 -7.06
N GLN A 159 6.68 -15.38 -6.14
CA GLN A 159 7.47 -16.19 -5.21
C GLN A 159 8.28 -17.29 -5.91
N HIS A 160 7.76 -17.86 -7.00
CA HIS A 160 8.40 -18.97 -7.72
C HIS A 160 9.30 -18.53 -8.90
N ALA A 161 9.21 -17.28 -9.36
CA ALA A 161 10.00 -16.78 -10.47
C ALA A 161 11.48 -16.59 -10.10
N THR A 162 12.34 -17.49 -10.56
CA THR A 162 13.79 -17.45 -10.28
C THR A 162 14.61 -16.80 -11.40
N SER A 163 14.22 -17.01 -12.65
CA SER A 163 14.94 -16.48 -13.82
C SER A 163 14.68 -14.98 -14.02
N ARG A 164 15.63 -14.29 -14.64
CA ARG A 164 15.48 -12.85 -14.95
C ARG A 164 14.29 -12.58 -15.86
N GLU A 165 14.08 -13.44 -16.85
CA GLU A 165 12.94 -13.34 -17.77
C GLU A 165 11.62 -13.61 -17.06
N GLY A 166 11.53 -14.67 -16.25
CA GLY A 166 10.32 -14.99 -15.49
C GLY A 166 9.95 -13.90 -14.50
N LYS A 167 10.94 -13.33 -13.78
CA LYS A 167 10.73 -12.18 -12.90
C LYS A 167 10.17 -10.96 -13.66
N ALA A 168 10.68 -10.70 -14.86
CA ALA A 168 10.21 -9.60 -15.70
C ALA A 168 8.76 -9.82 -16.17
N GLN A 169 8.41 -11.04 -16.60
CA GLN A 169 7.06 -11.39 -17.05
C GLN A 169 6.04 -11.27 -15.90
N VAL A 170 6.37 -11.79 -14.72
CA VAL A 170 5.47 -11.68 -13.55
C VAL A 170 5.30 -10.22 -13.13
N SER A 171 6.39 -9.44 -13.12
CA SER A 171 6.33 -8.01 -12.79
C SER A 171 5.44 -7.24 -13.78
N LEU A 172 5.54 -7.55 -15.08
CA LEU A 172 4.68 -6.97 -16.10
C LEU A 172 3.21 -7.31 -15.84
N ALA A 173 2.89 -8.57 -15.57
CA ALA A 173 1.53 -9.00 -15.27
C ALA A 173 0.97 -8.33 -14.01
N GLN A 174 1.78 -8.17 -12.96
CA GLN A 174 1.40 -7.41 -11.76
C GLN A 174 1.12 -5.93 -12.09
N MET A 175 1.94 -5.29 -12.91
CA MET A 175 1.70 -3.91 -13.35
C MET A 175 0.39 -3.78 -14.15
N GLU A 176 0.16 -4.70 -15.10
CA GLU A 176 -1.06 -4.72 -15.90
C GLU A 176 -2.32 -4.92 -15.05
N TYR A 177 -2.25 -5.78 -14.03
CA TYR A 177 -3.33 -5.98 -13.06
C TYR A 177 -3.56 -4.74 -12.17
N MET A 178 -2.49 -4.08 -11.71
CA MET A 178 -2.59 -2.92 -10.82
C MET A 178 -3.03 -1.64 -11.53
N LEU A 179 -2.58 -1.39 -12.75
CA LEU A 179 -2.86 -0.17 -13.53
C LEU A 179 -4.35 0.28 -13.55
N PRO A 180 -5.32 -0.60 -13.86
CA PRO A 180 -6.73 -0.21 -13.83
C PRO A 180 -7.24 0.08 -12.41
N ARG A 181 -6.63 -0.52 -11.39
CA ARG A 181 -7.04 -0.41 -9.97
C ARG A 181 -6.47 0.83 -9.27
N LEU A 182 -5.32 1.33 -9.73
CA LEU A 182 -4.72 2.58 -9.22
C LEU A 182 -5.53 3.85 -9.53
N ARG A 183 -6.36 3.83 -10.59
CA ARG A 183 -7.12 5.02 -11.01
C ARG A 183 -8.16 5.49 -9.97
N GLY A 184 -8.72 4.57 -9.18
CA GLY A 184 -9.70 4.89 -8.13
C GLY A 184 -9.10 5.50 -6.86
N TRP A 185 -7.81 5.25 -6.60
CA TRP A 185 -7.08 5.76 -5.43
C TRP A 185 -6.86 7.28 -5.47
N GLY A 186 -6.72 7.87 -6.66
CA GLY A 186 -6.58 9.33 -6.81
C GLY A 186 -7.81 10.12 -6.37
N GLU A 187 -9.00 9.55 -6.55
CA GLU A 187 -10.26 10.20 -6.17
C GLU A 187 -10.55 10.13 -4.66
N SER A 188 -10.14 9.06 -3.96
CA SER A 188 -10.28 8.96 -2.50
C SER A 188 -9.31 9.90 -1.79
N MET A 189 -8.08 10.03 -2.29
CA MET A 189 -7.11 11.01 -1.79
C MET A 189 -7.51 12.47 -2.09
N SER A 190 -8.04 12.76 -3.28
CA SER A 190 -8.56 14.10 -3.63
C SER A 190 -9.72 14.51 -2.73
N ARG A 191 -10.61 13.59 -2.39
CA ARG A 191 -11.71 13.83 -1.42
C ARG A 191 -11.19 14.07 0.00
N GLN A 192 -10.13 13.38 0.42
CA GLN A 192 -9.52 13.55 1.74
C GLN A 192 -8.67 14.84 1.82
N ALA A 193 -8.06 15.27 0.72
CA ALA A 193 -7.36 16.55 0.60
C ALA A 193 -8.32 17.76 0.44
N GLY A 194 -9.50 17.56 -0.15
CA GLY A 194 -10.51 18.60 -0.39
C GLY A 194 -11.52 18.80 0.75
N GLY A 195 -11.48 18.00 1.82
CA GLY A 195 -12.47 17.98 2.90
C GLY A 195 -12.36 19.06 3.98
N ARG A 196 -11.48 20.06 3.82
CA ARG A 196 -11.38 21.22 4.71
C ARG A 196 -11.48 22.52 3.91
N ALA A 197 -12.65 22.80 3.36
CA ALA A 197 -12.99 24.13 2.86
C ALA A 197 -14.47 24.44 3.15
N GLY A 198 -14.87 24.31 4.41
CA GLY A 198 -16.02 25.01 4.97
C GLY A 198 -15.51 26.11 5.88
N GLY A 199 -15.36 27.33 5.37
CA GLY A 199 -14.91 28.47 6.16
C GLY A 199 -14.42 29.64 5.31
N SER A 200 -15.32 30.56 5.00
CA SER A 200 -15.14 32.00 4.75
C SER A 200 -13.86 32.53 4.08
N GLY A 201 -14.06 33.31 3.01
CA GLY A 201 -13.18 34.43 2.66
C GLY A 201 -12.26 34.16 1.47
N GLY A 202 -12.25 35.10 0.52
CA GLY A 202 -11.54 34.99 -0.75
C GLY A 202 -10.02 35.01 -0.63
N GLY A 203 -9.35 34.63 -1.72
CA GLY A 203 -7.90 34.66 -1.80
C GLY A 203 -7.36 33.87 -2.97
N VAL A 204 -6.90 34.59 -3.98
CA VAL A 204 -6.20 34.17 -5.20
C VAL A 204 -4.95 33.32 -4.93
N GLY A 205 -4.68 32.36 -5.84
CA GLY A 205 -3.39 31.65 -6.01
C GLY A 205 -3.31 30.34 -5.21
N LEU A 206 -2.90 29.19 -5.75
CA LEU A 206 -1.92 28.92 -6.79
C LEU A 206 -2.35 27.71 -7.63
N ARG A 207 -2.70 27.94 -8.90
CA ARG A 207 -2.56 26.91 -9.94
C ARG A 207 -1.09 26.90 -10.37
N GLY A 208 -0.26 26.16 -9.64
CA GLY A 208 1.02 25.66 -10.13
C GLY A 208 0.83 24.28 -10.78
N PRO A 209 1.68 23.86 -11.72
CA PRO A 209 1.56 22.57 -12.40
C PRO A 209 1.93 21.44 -11.43
N GLY A 210 0.97 21.07 -10.59
CA GLY A 210 1.07 19.93 -9.69
C GLY A 210 0.85 18.66 -10.49
N GLU A 211 1.90 18.17 -11.16
CA GLU A 211 1.94 16.77 -11.57
C GLU A 211 1.84 15.96 -10.26
N THR A 212 0.66 15.42 -9.98
CA THR A 212 0.44 14.59 -8.80
C THR A 212 1.39 13.40 -8.88
N LYS A 213 1.99 12.96 -7.75
CA LYS A 213 2.86 11.75 -7.69
C LYS A 213 2.31 10.58 -8.51
N ILE A 214 0.98 10.43 -8.55
CA ILE A 214 0.25 9.43 -9.33
C ILE A 214 0.49 9.56 -10.84
N GLU A 215 0.50 10.77 -11.39
CA GLU A 215 0.75 10.99 -12.82
C GLU A 215 2.21 10.68 -13.18
N THR A 216 3.14 11.00 -12.27
CA THR A 216 4.55 10.60 -12.38
C THR A 216 4.71 9.07 -12.36
N ASP A 217 4.02 8.37 -11.46
CA ASP A 217 4.06 6.90 -11.38
C ASP A 217 3.41 6.25 -12.61
N ARG A 218 2.30 6.80 -13.12
CA ARG A 218 1.65 6.35 -14.36
C ARG A 218 2.55 6.48 -15.57
N ARG A 219 3.31 7.57 -15.65
CA ARG A 219 4.28 7.80 -16.72
C ARG A 219 5.40 6.78 -16.67
N ARG A 220 5.98 6.53 -15.49
CA ARG A 220 7.02 5.51 -15.29
C ARG A 220 6.55 4.11 -15.67
N ILE A 221 5.34 3.70 -15.29
CA ILE A 221 4.80 2.38 -15.67
C ILE A 221 4.57 2.28 -17.19
N ARG A 222 4.13 3.36 -17.85
CA ARG A 222 3.98 3.39 -19.32
C ARG A 222 5.32 3.34 -20.05
N GLU A 223 6.34 4.01 -19.53
CA GLU A 223 7.69 4.05 -20.09
C GLU A 223 8.44 2.72 -19.91
N LEU A 224 8.13 1.97 -18.84
CA LEU A 224 8.68 0.63 -18.58
C LEU A 224 8.10 -0.48 -19.46
N ARG A 225 7.09 -0.21 -20.29
CA ARG A 225 6.55 -1.18 -21.26
C ARG A 225 7.54 -1.36 -22.41
N PRO A 226 8.34 -2.44 -22.49
CA PRO A 226 9.25 -2.63 -23.60
C PRO A 226 8.43 -3.02 -24.83
N SER A 227 8.78 -2.47 -25.99
CA SER A 227 8.21 -2.84 -27.28
C SER A 227 8.66 -4.24 -27.70
N TYR A 228 8.09 -5.29 -27.12
CA TYR A 228 8.17 -6.64 -27.66
C TYR A 228 6.93 -6.88 -28.52
N GLY A 229 7.02 -6.50 -29.80
CA GLY A 229 5.92 -6.71 -30.74
C GLY A 229 6.01 -5.87 -32.01
N ALA A 230 7.16 -5.88 -32.69
CA ALA A 230 7.25 -5.47 -34.10
C ALA A 230 8.58 -5.96 -34.69
N THR A 231 8.56 -7.19 -35.22
CA THR A 231 9.44 -7.83 -36.22
C THR A 231 9.49 -9.32 -35.85
N SER A 232 8.79 -10.22 -36.51
CA SER A 232 9.08 -10.62 -37.89
C SER A 232 8.09 -11.70 -38.32
N GLY A 233 7.67 -11.67 -39.59
CA GLY A 233 7.05 -12.78 -40.28
C GLY A 233 6.46 -12.36 -41.62
N PRO A 234 6.30 -13.30 -42.55
CA PRO A 234 7.32 -14.22 -43.09
C PRO A 234 8.25 -13.55 -44.11
#